data_AF-A0A9W8ZR16-F1
#
_entry.id   AF-A0A9W8ZR16-F1
#
_cell.length_a   1.000
_cell.length_b   1.000
_cell.length_c   1.000
_cell.angle_alpha   90.00
_cell.angle_beta   90.00
_cell.angle_gamma   90.00
#
_symmetry.space_group_name_H-M   'P 1'
#
loop_
_entity.id
_entity.type
_entity.pdbx_description
1 polymer ?
#
loop_
_entity_poly.entity_id
_entity_poly.type
_entity_poly.pdbx_seq_one_letter_code
_entity_poly.pdbx_strand_id
1 'polypeptide(L)'
;ALKELLENFLDAGATTICVTVKDGGLRLLQIQHNGSGIRQSDLPILASRFTTSKLSTFSDLTKLTTYGFRGEALASISHVAHLSVVTKTSTSTCAYKALHSDGKLVTAQRGQSEELKPCAGNYGTTITERSLSITC
;
A
#
# COMPACT_ATOMS: atom_id res chain seq x y z
N ALA A 1 6.05 -2.55 -10.30
CA ALA A 1 5.95 -2.16 -8.87
C ALA A 1 6.04 -0.65 -8.64
N LEU A 2 7.23 -0.01 -8.60
CA LEU A 2 7.32 1.43 -8.23
C LEU A 2 6.54 2.37 -9.17
N LYS A 3 6.69 2.22 -10.49
CA LYS A 3 5.94 2.98 -11.50
C LYS A 3 4.42 2.89 -11.27
N GLU A 4 3.91 1.67 -11.09
CA GLU A 4 2.49 1.42 -10.83
C GLU A 4 2.00 2.06 -9.52
N LEU A 5 2.83 2.09 -8.47
CA LEU A 5 2.49 2.79 -7.24
C LEU A 5 2.38 4.29 -7.47
N LEU A 6 3.33 4.89 -8.19
CA LEU A 6 3.30 6.31 -8.52
C LEU A 6 2.04 6.67 -9.32
N GLU A 7 1.67 5.84 -10.30
CA GLU A 7 0.45 5.98 -11.09
C GLU A 7 -0.81 5.89 -10.22
N ASN A 8 -0.85 4.92 -9.28
CA ASN A 8 -1.95 4.82 -8.33
C ASN A 8 -2.08 6.04 -7.42
N PHE A 9 -0.96 6.68 -7.06
CA PHE A 9 -1.00 7.90 -6.24
C PHE A 9 -1.50 9.11 -7.03
N LEU A 10 -1.14 9.21 -8.31
CA LEU A 10 -1.69 10.23 -9.20
C LEU A 10 -3.20 10.05 -9.40
N ASP A 11 -3.66 8.81 -9.62
CA ASP A 11 -5.10 8.49 -9.68
C ASP A 11 -5.83 8.83 -8.37
N ALA A 12 -5.15 8.75 -7.23
CA ALA A 12 -5.67 9.15 -5.92
C ALA A 12 -5.67 10.68 -5.70
N GLY A 13 -5.33 11.47 -6.72
CA GLY A 13 -5.30 12.94 -6.67
C GLY A 13 -4.11 13.51 -5.90
N ALA A 14 -3.01 12.75 -5.76
CA ALA A 14 -1.81 13.26 -5.09
C ALA A 14 -1.20 14.43 -5.86
N THR A 15 -0.95 15.54 -5.15
CA THR A 15 -0.22 16.70 -5.67
C THR A 15 1.24 16.71 -5.20
N THR A 16 1.55 15.88 -4.20
CA THR A 16 2.90 15.70 -3.65
C THR A 16 3.16 14.22 -3.45
N ILE A 17 4.27 13.74 -4.01
CA ILE A 17 4.78 12.38 -3.81
C ILE A 17 6.25 12.50 -3.40
N CYS A 18 6.59 11.94 -2.24
CA CYS A 18 7.93 11.88 -1.71
C CYS A 18 8.42 10.43 -1.73
N VAL A 19 9.54 10.18 -2.42
CA VAL A 19 10.19 8.88 -2.48
C VAL A 19 11.50 8.96 -1.70
N THR A 20 11.63 8.14 -0.67
CA THR A 20 12.85 7.99 0.13
C THR A 20 13.43 6.62 -0.11
N VAL A 21 14.68 6.59 -0.57
CA VAL A 21 15.42 5.37 -0.85
C VAL A 21 16.67 5.35 0.03
N LYS A 22 16.96 4.22 0.69
CA LYS A 22 18.24 3.99 1.36
C LYS A 22 18.93 2.78 0.76
N ASP A 23 20.25 2.88 0.61
CA ASP A 23 21.11 1.80 0.08
C ASP A 23 20.63 1.30 -1.29
N GLY A 24 20.27 2.22 -2.18
CA GLY A 24 19.75 1.90 -3.52
C GLY A 24 18.38 1.20 -3.53
N GLY A 25 17.68 1.13 -2.39
CA GLY A 25 16.39 0.46 -2.23
C GLY A 25 16.52 -0.93 -1.60
N LEU A 26 17.75 -1.41 -1.35
CA LEU A 26 18.00 -2.71 -0.74
C LEU A 26 17.67 -2.75 0.76
N ARG A 27 17.65 -1.59 1.42
CA ARG A 27 17.34 -1.50 2.86
C ARG A 27 15.97 -0.88 3.13
N LEU A 28 15.59 0.11 2.33
CA LEU A 28 14.35 0.86 2.52
C LEU A 28 13.91 1.49 1.20
N LEU A 29 12.68 1.19 0.81
CA LEU A 29 11.89 2.00 -0.10
C LEU A 29 10.68 2.54 0.64
N GLN A 30 10.58 3.86 0.80
CA GLN A 30 9.41 4.51 1.37
C GLN A 30 8.83 5.50 0.37
N ILE A 31 7.53 5.44 0.16
CA ILE A 31 6.81 6.38 -0.69
C ILE A 31 5.65 6.97 0.10
N GLN A 32 5.59 8.30 0.15
CA GLN A 32 4.53 9.04 0.82
C GLN A 32 3.83 9.92 -0.20
N HIS A 33 2.51 9.94 -0.18
CA HIS A 33 1.71 10.84 -1.00
C HIS A 33 0.56 11.45 -0.21
N ASN A 34 0.11 12.64 -0.61
CA ASN A 34 -0.98 13.39 0.02
C ASN A 34 -2.33 13.22 -0.68
N GLY A 35 -2.53 12.09 -1.36
CA GLY A 35 -3.79 11.80 -2.07
C GLY A 35 -4.94 11.46 -1.12
N SER A 36 -6.01 10.88 -1.66
CA SER A 36 -7.24 10.54 -0.91
C SER A 36 -7.08 9.53 0.24
N GLY A 37 -5.94 8.83 0.31
CA GLY A 37 -5.71 7.75 1.26
C GLY A 37 -6.45 6.46 0.86
N ILE A 38 -6.38 5.45 1.72
CA ILE A 38 -7.01 4.14 1.56
C ILE A 38 -7.99 3.96 2.72
N ARG A 39 -9.20 3.47 2.42
CA ARG A 39 -10.21 3.22 3.45
C ARG A 39 -9.73 2.11 4.39
N GLN A 40 -10.06 2.24 5.68
CA GLN A 40 -9.76 1.23 6.68
C GLN A 40 -10.28 -0.17 6.28
N SER A 41 -11.47 -0.24 5.68
CA SER A 41 -12.09 -1.49 5.20
C SER A 41 -11.29 -2.20 4.12
N ASP A 42 -10.47 -1.46 3.37
CA ASP A 42 -9.74 -1.98 2.21
C ASP A 42 -8.33 -2.43 2.60
N LEU A 43 -7.84 -2.02 3.79
CA LEU A 43 -6.52 -2.38 4.29
C LEU A 43 -6.29 -3.90 4.42
N PRO A 44 -7.24 -4.73 4.91
CA PRO A 44 -7.00 -6.18 5.05
C PRO A 44 -6.70 -6.88 3.72
N ILE A 45 -7.30 -6.41 2.63
CA ILE A 45 -7.22 -7.00 1.28
C ILE A 45 -6.23 -6.27 0.37
N LEU A 46 -5.56 -5.23 0.87
CA LEU A 46 -4.73 -4.31 0.09
C LEU A 46 -3.55 -4.97 -0.64
N ALA A 47 -2.95 -6.00 -0.02
CA ALA A 47 -1.84 -6.76 -0.59
C ALA A 47 -2.30 -8.11 -1.20
N SER A 48 -3.60 -8.38 -1.24
CA SER A 48 -4.13 -9.59 -1.86
C SER A 48 -4.17 -9.45 -3.38
N ARG A 49 -3.91 -10.55 -4.09
CA ARG A 49 -3.98 -10.56 -5.56
C ARG A 49 -5.39 -10.25 -6.03
N PHE A 50 -5.49 -9.59 -7.18
CA PHE A 50 -6.77 -9.25 -7.84
C PHE A 50 -7.68 -8.29 -7.07
N THR A 51 -7.24 -7.73 -5.95
CA THR A 51 -7.97 -6.69 -5.24
C THR A 51 -7.61 -5.32 -5.82
N THR A 52 -8.52 -4.72 -6.59
CA THR A 52 -8.44 -3.31 -6.95
C THR A 52 -9.77 -2.64 -6.69
N SER A 53 -9.76 -1.46 -6.08
CA SER A 53 -10.96 -0.63 -5.91
C SER A 53 -11.51 -0.09 -7.24
N LYS A 54 -10.84 -0.38 -8.37
CA LYS A 54 -11.11 0.15 -9.71
C LYS A 54 -11.80 -0.84 -10.68
N LEU A 55 -12.08 -2.08 -10.28
CA LEU A 55 -12.76 -3.07 -11.13
C LEU A 55 -13.85 -3.78 -10.34
N SER A 56 -15.10 -3.63 -10.78
CA SER A 56 -16.25 -4.37 -10.24
C SER A 56 -16.94 -5.25 -11.30
N THR A 57 -16.70 -5.00 -12.60
CA THR A 57 -17.33 -5.79 -13.69
C THR A 57 -16.38 -6.08 -14.86
N PHE A 58 -16.62 -7.18 -15.59
CA PHE A 58 -15.82 -7.59 -16.77
C PHE A 58 -15.78 -6.53 -17.89
N SER A 59 -16.78 -5.62 -17.93
CA SER A 59 -16.81 -4.51 -18.89
C SER A 59 -15.82 -3.38 -18.55
N ASP A 60 -15.37 -3.27 -17.29
CA ASP A 60 -14.39 -2.25 -16.88
C ASP A 60 -12.97 -2.54 -17.41
N LEU A 61 -12.70 -3.77 -17.86
CA LEU A 61 -11.45 -4.13 -18.54
C LEU A 61 -11.20 -3.36 -19.85
N THR A 62 -12.25 -2.84 -20.48
CA THR A 62 -12.16 -2.15 -21.79
C THR A 62 -12.02 -0.62 -21.67
N LYS A 63 -12.26 -0.04 -20.48
CA LYS A 63 -12.13 1.41 -20.20
C LYS A 63 -10.77 1.80 -19.59
N LEU A 64 -9.78 0.95 -19.78
CA LEU A 64 -8.54 0.90 -19.02
C LEU A 64 -7.53 1.97 -19.53
N THR A 65 -7.88 3.24 -19.36
CA THR A 65 -7.02 4.43 -19.56
C THR A 65 -6.46 4.95 -18.24
N THR A 66 -6.31 4.09 -17.24
CA THR A 66 -5.68 4.41 -15.95
C THR A 66 -4.47 3.52 -15.78
N TYR A 67 -3.34 4.15 -15.46
CA TYR A 67 -2.02 3.62 -15.79
C TYR A 67 -1.57 2.39 -14.98
N GLY A 68 -2.25 2.03 -13.89
CA GLY A 68 -1.87 0.92 -13.00
C GLY A 68 -3.03 -0.04 -12.72
N PHE A 69 -3.27 -1.00 -13.59
CA PHE A 69 -4.31 -2.02 -13.39
C PHE A 69 -3.70 -3.39 -13.24
N ARG A 70 -3.78 -3.92 -12.01
CA ARG A 70 -3.95 -5.34 -11.67
C ARG A 70 -3.99 -5.62 -10.16
N GLY A 71 -3.73 -4.63 -9.29
CA GLY A 71 -3.62 -4.90 -7.84
C GLY A 71 -2.36 -5.71 -7.49
N GLU A 72 -1.46 -5.91 -8.46
CA GLU A 72 -0.30 -6.78 -8.32
C GLU A 72 0.91 -6.06 -7.73
N ALA A 73 0.98 -4.72 -7.77
CA ALA A 73 2.13 -3.98 -7.27
C ALA A 73 2.39 -4.22 -5.78
N LEU A 74 1.38 -3.99 -4.93
CA LEU A 74 1.49 -4.18 -3.48
C LEU A 74 1.55 -5.66 -3.11
N ALA A 75 0.79 -6.51 -3.81
CA ALA A 75 0.87 -7.95 -3.65
C ALA A 75 2.30 -8.46 -3.92
N SER A 76 2.90 -8.11 -5.07
CA SER A 76 4.25 -8.51 -5.46
C SER A 76 5.30 -8.03 -4.45
N ILE A 77 5.20 -6.78 -3.99
CA ILE A 77 6.12 -6.24 -2.97
C ILE A 77 6.00 -7.05 -1.67
N SER A 78 4.77 -7.34 -1.22
CA SER A 78 4.57 -8.06 0.04
C SER A 78 5.06 -9.53 0.02
N HIS A 79 5.21 -10.15 -1.16
CA HIS A 79 5.76 -11.51 -1.27
C HIS A 79 7.28 -11.56 -1.14
N VAL A 80 7.97 -10.45 -1.41
CA VAL A 80 9.44 -10.39 -1.37
C VAL A 80 9.99 -9.57 -0.20
N ALA A 81 9.13 -8.85 0.52
CA ALA A 81 9.52 -7.95 1.60
C ALA A 81 8.37 -7.70 2.60
N HIS A 82 8.72 -7.16 3.77
CA HIS A 82 7.72 -6.71 4.73
C HIS A 82 7.20 -5.33 4.33
N LEU A 83 5.89 -5.26 4.07
CA LEU A 83 5.20 -4.05 3.65
C LEU A 83 4.47 -3.42 4.84
N SER A 84 4.75 -2.15 5.13
CA SER A 84 3.99 -1.35 6.09
C SER A 84 3.23 -0.25 5.35
N VAL A 85 1.93 -0.14 5.62
CA VAL A 85 1.07 0.90 5.06
C VAL A 85 0.50 1.72 6.21
N VAL A 86 0.68 3.02 6.14
CA VAL A 86 0.01 3.99 7.03
C VAL A 86 -0.84 4.89 6.15
N THR A 87 -2.12 5.03 6.46
CA THR A 87 -3.02 5.83 5.64
C THR A 87 -4.05 6.58 6.47
N LYS A 88 -4.48 7.74 5.98
CA LYS A 88 -5.57 8.52 6.53
C LYS A 88 -6.38 9.16 5.40
N THR A 89 -7.66 8.81 5.33
CA THR A 89 -8.60 9.49 4.41
C THR A 89 -9.08 10.81 5.01
N SER A 90 -9.67 11.67 4.18
CA SER A 90 -10.29 12.93 4.63
C SER A 90 -11.42 12.71 5.65
N THR A 91 -12.10 11.57 5.57
CA THR A 91 -13.23 11.19 6.43
C THR A 91 -12.82 10.45 7.70
N SER A 92 -11.57 9.98 7.81
CA SER A 92 -11.08 9.28 9.01
C SER A 92 -10.57 10.24 10.08
N THR A 93 -10.95 9.99 11.33
CA THR A 93 -10.52 10.77 12.51
C THR A 93 -9.03 10.58 12.81
N CYS A 94 -8.50 9.37 12.59
CA CYS A 94 -7.10 9.00 12.77
C CYS A 94 -6.54 8.24 11.56
N ALA A 95 -5.23 8.01 11.56
CA ALA A 95 -4.60 7.16 10.56
C ALA A 95 -4.63 5.69 11.03
N TYR A 96 -4.59 4.76 10.08
CA TYR A 96 -4.47 3.34 10.37
C TYR A 96 -3.17 2.79 9.82
N LYS A 97 -2.56 1.88 10.57
CA LYS A 97 -1.37 1.13 10.18
C LYS A 97 -1.71 -0.33 9.94
N ALA A 98 -1.30 -0.82 8.78
CA ALA A 98 -1.36 -2.22 8.38
C ALA A 98 0.05 -2.73 8.07
N LEU A 99 0.31 -4.00 8.38
CA LEU A 99 1.53 -4.70 7.99
C LEU A 99 1.12 -5.87 7.09
N HIS A 100 1.83 -6.07 6.00
CA HIS A 100 1.59 -7.16 5.08
C HIS A 100 2.85 -7.98 4.82
N SER A 101 2.66 -9.29 4.68
CA SER A 101 3.67 -10.26 4.28
C SER A 101 2.98 -11.37 3.49
N ASP A 102 3.58 -11.82 2.41
CA ASP A 102 3.04 -12.89 1.55
C ASP A 102 1.58 -12.63 1.11
N GLY A 103 1.27 -11.39 0.74
CA GLY A 103 -0.05 -10.95 0.29
C GLY A 103 -1.13 -10.88 1.38
N LYS A 104 -0.79 -11.14 2.65
CA LYS A 104 -1.73 -11.19 3.77
C LYS A 104 -1.44 -10.12 4.80
N LEU A 105 -2.48 -9.67 5.49
CA LEU A 105 -2.35 -8.83 6.68
C LEU A 105 -1.65 -9.65 7.76
N VAL A 106 -0.62 -9.09 8.39
CA VAL A 106 0.12 -9.72 9.47
C VAL A 106 0.16 -8.82 10.69
N THR A 107 0.34 -9.41 11.85
CA THR A 107 0.43 -8.67 13.11
C THR A 107 1.90 -8.53 13.53
N ALA A 108 2.19 -7.49 14.32
CA ALA A 108 3.54 -7.28 14.86
C ALA A 108 3.90 -8.28 15.98
N GLN A 109 2.94 -9.03 16.52
CA GLN A 109 3.14 -9.93 17.67
C GLN A 109 2.40 -11.25 17.48
N ARG A 110 3.12 -12.38 17.54
CA ARG A 110 2.52 -13.73 17.49
C ARG A 110 1.44 -13.87 18.57
N GLY A 111 0.22 -14.26 18.16
CA GLY A 111 -0.91 -14.50 19.07
C GLY A 111 -1.88 -13.32 19.26
N GLN A 112 -1.67 -12.18 18.60
CA GLN A 112 -2.67 -11.11 18.53
C GLN A 112 -3.56 -11.23 17.30
N SER A 113 -4.80 -10.74 17.42
CA SER A 113 -5.77 -10.66 16.32
C SER A 113 -5.24 -9.78 15.19
N GLU A 114 -5.61 -10.10 13.93
CA GLU A 114 -5.28 -9.33 12.71
C GLU A 114 -6.03 -7.99 12.68
N GLU A 115 -5.77 -7.13 13.66
CA GLU A 115 -6.47 -5.87 13.82
C GLU A 115 -5.63 -4.68 13.36
N LEU A 116 -6.26 -3.80 12.60
CA LEU A 116 -5.68 -2.56 12.12
C LEU A 116 -5.40 -1.62 13.29
N LYS A 117 -4.17 -1.12 13.39
CA LYS A 117 -3.78 -0.29 14.55
C LYS A 117 -4.03 1.19 14.25
N PRO A 118 -4.85 1.90 15.04
CA PRO A 118 -4.94 3.36 14.94
C PRO A 118 -3.58 3.98 15.30
N CYS A 119 -3.21 5.03 14.58
CA CYS A 119 -1.94 5.73 14.78
C CYS A 119 -2.03 7.20 14.36
N ALA A 120 -1.00 7.96 14.73
CA ALA A 120 -0.81 9.31 14.19
C ALA A 120 -0.34 9.21 12.74
N GLY A 121 -0.87 10.08 11.87
CA GLY A 121 -0.49 10.14 10.47
C GLY A 121 -1.15 11.31 9.75
N ASN A 122 -0.48 11.78 8.71
CA ASN A 122 -0.97 12.85 7.83
C ASN A 122 -1.98 12.27 6.83
N TYR A 123 -2.78 13.15 6.21
CA TYR A 123 -3.64 12.77 5.10
C TYR A 123 -2.85 12.15 3.95
N GLY A 124 -3.45 11.14 3.32
CA GLY A 124 -2.85 10.35 2.25
C GLY A 124 -2.30 9.02 2.74
N THR A 125 -1.24 8.53 2.08
CA THR A 125 -0.68 7.21 2.37
C THR A 125 0.84 7.24 2.38
N THR A 126 1.42 6.55 3.34
CA THR A 126 2.83 6.18 3.40
C THR A 126 2.96 4.68 3.26
N ILE A 127 3.67 4.24 2.22
CA ILE A 127 4.02 2.85 1.96
C ILE A 127 5.50 2.68 2.24
N THR A 128 5.85 1.71 3.08
CA THR A 128 7.23 1.40 3.43
C THR A 128 7.50 -0.07 3.18
N GLU A 129 8.45 -0.35 2.31
CA GLU A 129 9.03 -1.66 2.09
C GLU A 129 10.35 -1.75 2.85
N ARG A 130 10.48 -2.81 3.65
CA ARG A 130 11.75 -3.22 4.26
C ARG A 130 12.07 -4.61 3.79
N SER A 131 13.20 -4.74 3.11
CA SER A 131 13.72 -6.02 2.68
C SER A 131 13.97 -6.93 3.88
N LEU A 132 13.57 -8.18 3.72
CA LEU A 132 14.04 -9.27 4.58
C LEU A 132 15.53 -9.39 4.29
N SER A 133 16.40 -9.15 5.26
CA SER A 133 17.83 -9.37 5.09
C SER A 133 18.05 -10.80 4.59
N ILE A 134 18.40 -10.97 3.32
CA ILE A 134 19.01 -12.20 2.84
C ILE A 134 20.43 -12.12 3.37
N THR A 135 20.65 -12.68 4.55
CA THR A 135 21.99 -13.07 4.97
C THR A 135 22.36 -14.24 4.05
N CYS A 136 23.10 -13.96 2.98
CA CYS A 136 23.81 -15.00 2.24
C CYS A 136 24.87 -15.64 3.14
#